data_AF-A0A800MI00-F1
#
_entry.id   AF-A0A800MI00-F1
#
_cell.length_a   1.000
_cell.length_b   1.000
_cell.length_c   1.000
_cell.angle_alpha   90.00
_cell.angle_beta   90.00
_cell.angle_gamma   90.00
#
_symmetry.space_group_name_H-M   'P 1'
#
loop_
_entity.id
_entity.type
_entity.pdbx_description
1 polymer ?
#
loop_
_entity_poly.entity_id
_entity_poly.type
_entity_poly.pdbx_seq_one_letter_code
_entity_poly.pdbx_strand_id
1 'polypeptide(L)' 'MPRLIDASRCPHCNEDLPDPMPRVCPACAGSLQQRFLRTGCLTSAPLLLLTAGTLWFVEHLLRG' A
#
# COMPACT_ATOMS: atom_id res chain seq x y z
N MET A 1 -0.90 11.72 12.67
CA MET A 1 -0.76 10.43 13.37
C MET A 1 -0.95 9.29 12.36
N PRO A 2 -0.02 8.32 12.26
CA PRO A 2 -0.18 7.17 11.37
C PRO A 2 -1.45 6.39 11.72
N ARG A 3 -2.22 5.94 10.72
CA ARG A 3 -3.41 5.11 10.96
C ARG A 3 -2.99 3.69 11.34
N LEU A 4 -3.56 3.16 12.41
CA LEU A 4 -3.44 1.76 12.79
C LEU A 4 -4.31 0.91 11.86
N ILE A 5 -3.97 -0.36 11.68
CA ILE A 5 -4.87 -1.30 11.00
C ILE A 5 -6.20 -1.39 11.77
N ASP A 6 -7.31 -1.52 11.04
CA ASP A 6 -8.64 -1.68 11.63
C ASP A 6 -8.99 -3.18 11.68
N ALA A 7 -8.40 -3.87 12.66
CA ALA A 7 -8.56 -5.32 12.85
C ALA A 7 -8.47 -5.68 14.34
N SER A 8 -9.35 -6.56 14.83
CA SER A 8 -9.31 -7.06 16.21
C SER A 8 -8.20 -8.10 16.45
N ARG A 9 -7.53 -8.56 15.38
CA ARG A 9 -6.49 -9.58 15.41
C ARG A 9 -5.23 -9.16 14.68
N CYS A 10 -4.10 -9.65 15.15
CA CYS A 10 -2.81 -9.42 14.53
C CYS A 10 -2.71 -10.17 13.20
N PRO A 11 -2.38 -9.52 12.07
CA PRO A 11 -2.23 -10.18 10.78
C PRO A 11 -0.98 -11.08 10.67
N HIS A 12 -0.06 -10.98 11.65
CA HIS A 12 1.21 -11.74 11.64
C HIS A 12 1.09 -13.06 12.40
N CYS A 13 0.46 -13.04 13.57
CA CYS A 13 0.37 -14.19 14.48
C CYS A 13 -1.07 -14.58 14.85
N ASN A 14 -2.08 -13.86 14.35
CA ASN A 14 -3.51 -14.09 14.60
C ASN A 14 -3.96 -13.95 16.07
N GLU A 15 -3.09 -13.43 16.94
CA GLU A 15 -3.40 -13.12 18.34
C GLU A 15 -4.43 -11.98 18.43
N ASP A 16 -5.30 -12.01 19.43
CA ASP A 16 -6.24 -10.92 19.70
C ASP A 16 -5.50 -9.66 20.16
N LEU A 17 -5.89 -8.51 19.59
CA LEU A 17 -5.27 -7.21 19.89
C LEU A 17 -6.03 -6.49 21.01
N PRO A 18 -5.33 -5.94 22.02
CA PRO A 18 -5.96 -5.22 23.11
C PRO A 18 -6.50 -3.86 22.66
N ASP A 19 -7.54 -3.35 23.35
CA ASP A 19 -8.06 -1.99 23.18
C ASP A 19 -7.59 -1.12 24.35
N PRO A 20 -6.89 0.02 24.14
CA PRO A 20 -6.62 0.67 22.85
C PRO A 20 -5.59 -0.06 21.97
N MET A 21 -5.86 -0.09 20.66
CA MET A 21 -5.03 -0.75 19.64
C MET A 21 -3.56 -0.33 19.72
N PRO A 22 -2.63 -1.28 19.99
CA PRO A 22 -1.21 -0.96 20.09
C PRO A 22 -0.57 -0.73 18.73
N ARG A 23 0.54 0.01 18.67
CA ARG A 23 1.31 0.23 17.41
C ARG A 23 2.05 -1.02 16.94
N VAL A 24 2.34 -1.91 17.86
CA VAL A 24 3.13 -3.13 17.67
C VAL A 24 2.41 -4.26 18.39
N CYS A 25 2.35 -5.43 17.77
CA CYS A 25 1.74 -6.60 18.40
C CYS A 25 2.58 -7.04 19.62
N PRO A 26 1.98 -7.22 20.81
CA PRO A 26 2.70 -7.62 22.01
C PRO A 26 3.23 -9.05 21.97
N ALA A 27 2.62 -9.93 21.16
CA ALA A 27 3.03 -11.33 21.04
C ALA A 27 4.21 -11.53 20.07
N CYS A 28 4.14 -10.92 18.87
CA CYS A 28 5.10 -11.20 17.81
C CYS A 28 6.03 -10.01 17.47
N ALA A 29 5.91 -8.88 18.18
CA ALA A 29 6.61 -7.62 17.88
C ALA A 29 6.39 -7.09 16.44
N GLY A 30 5.37 -7.58 15.73
CA GLY A 30 5.03 -7.19 14.37
C GLY A 30 4.42 -5.79 14.31
N SER A 31 4.73 -5.02 13.27
CA SER A 31 4.15 -3.69 13.06
C SER A 31 2.66 -3.78 12.72
N LEU A 32 1.84 -2.99 13.41
CA LEU A 32 0.40 -2.84 13.16
C LEU A 32 0.08 -1.51 12.47
N GLN A 33 1.09 -0.82 11.98
CA GLN A 33 0.91 0.39 11.20
C GLN A 33 0.40 0.04 9.81
N GLN A 34 -0.62 0.76 9.37
CA GLN A 34 -1.19 0.57 8.05
C GLN A 34 -0.22 1.08 6.98
N ARG A 35 0.50 0.16 6.33
CA ARG A 35 1.33 0.46 5.14
C ARG A 35 0.47 0.35 3.89
N PHE A 36 -0.44 1.29 3.68
CA PHE A 36 -1.00 1.44 2.34
C PHE A 36 0.07 2.07 1.45
N LEU A 37 0.60 1.29 0.51
CA LEU A 37 0.86 1.86 -0.81
C LEU A 37 -0.52 2.30 -1.30
N ARG A 38 -0.87 3.58 -1.15
CA ARG A 38 -2.09 4.10 -1.74
C ARG A 38 -2.03 3.73 -3.23
N THR A 39 -3.14 3.27 -3.80
CA THR A 39 -3.30 3.17 -5.27
C THR A 39 -2.90 4.49 -5.97
N GLY A 40 -2.93 5.60 -5.23
CA GLY A 40 -2.40 6.91 -5.59
C GLY A 40 -0.88 7.01 -5.84
N CYS A 41 -0.05 6.09 -5.36
CA CYS A 41 1.39 6.09 -5.62
C CYS A 41 1.74 5.52 -7.00
N LEU A 42 0.86 4.71 -7.60
CA LEU A 42 0.98 4.32 -9.00
C LEU A 42 0.53 5.47 -9.93
N THR A 43 -0.45 6.27 -9.49
CA THR A 43 -0.94 7.44 -10.25
C THR A 43 -0.18 8.74 -9.96
N SER A 44 0.80 8.75 -9.05
CA SER A 44 1.67 9.92 -8.84
C SER A 44 2.72 10.08 -9.93
N ALA A 45 2.78 9.17 -10.91
CA ALA A 45 3.53 9.41 -12.13
C ALA A 45 3.00 10.72 -12.76
N PRO A 46 3.87 11.72 -13.02
CA PRO A 46 3.43 12.94 -13.69
C PRO A 46 2.68 12.58 -14.98
N LEU A 47 1.58 13.28 -15.23
CA LEU A 47 0.68 13.02 -16.36
C LEU A 47 1.46 12.85 -17.68
N LEU A 48 2.54 13.63 -17.85
CA LEU A 48 3.47 13.57 -18.97
C LEU A 48 4.12 12.19 -19.16
N LEU A 49 4.53 11.50 -18.10
CA LEU A 49 5.12 10.16 -18.20
C LEU A 49 4.08 9.12 -18.61
N LEU A 50 2.84 9.25 -18.12
CA LEU A 50 1.75 8.36 -18.51
C LEU A 50 1.37 8.56 -19.99
N THR A 51 1.29 9.81 -20.45
CA THR A 51 0.99 10.12 -21.86
C THR A 51 2.15 9.75 -22.79
N ALA A 52 3.40 10.00 -22.40
CA ALA A 52 4.56 9.63 -23.20
C ALA A 52 4.71 8.10 -23.33
N GLY A 53 4.54 7.38 -22.23
CA GLY A 53 4.60 5.90 -22.24
C GLY A 53 3.50 5.29 -23.09
N THR A 54 2.27 5.81 -23.02
CA THR A 54 1.15 5.32 -23.83
C THR A 54 1.32 5.63 -25.32
N LEU A 55 1.75 6.84 -25.68
CA LEU A 55 2.03 7.19 -27.08
C LEU A 55 3.16 6.33 -27.68
N TRP A 56 4.26 6.16 -26.93
CA TRP A 56 5.37 5.31 -27.37
C TRP A 56 4.94 3.86 -27.56
N PHE A 57 4.16 3.31 -26.63
CA PHE A 57 3.68 1.94 -26.70
C PHE A 57 2.74 1.71 -27.90
N VAL A 58 1.84 2.66 -28.17
CA VAL A 58 0.95 2.63 -29.34
C VAL A 58 1.74 2.72 -30.64
N GLU A 59 2.72 3.63 -30.73
CA GLU A 59 3.57 3.74 -31.92
C GLU A 59 4.38 2.45 -32.16
N HIS A 60 4.87 1.82 -31.10
CA HIS A 60 5.60 0.55 -31.21
C HIS A 60 4.72 -0.61 -31.67
N LEU A 61 3.48 -0.69 -31.17
CA LEU A 61 2.52 -1.69 -31.62
C LEU A 61 2.05 -1.49 -33.07
N LEU A 62 1.94 -0.24 -33.52
CA LEU A 62 1.53 0.08 -34.90
C LEU A 62 2.66 -0.05 -35.93
N ARG A 63 3.92 -0.05 -35.48
CA ARG A 63 5.12 -0.27 -36.33
C ARG A 63 5.64 -1.71 -36.30
N GLY A 64 5.06 -2.58 -35.46
CA GLY A 64 5.36 -4.01 -35.40
C GLY A 64 4.65 -4.81 -36.48
#